data_AF-A0AAN7CYH3-F1
#
_entry.id   AF-A0AAN7CYH3-F1
#
_cell.length_a   1.000
_cell.length_b   1.000
_cell.length_c   1.000
_cell.angle_alpha   90.00
_cell.angle_beta   90.00
_cell.angle_gamma   90.00
#
_symmetry.space_group_name_H-M   'P 1'
#
loop_
_entity.id
_entity.type
_entity.pdbx_description
1 polymer ?
#
loop_
_entity_poly.entity_id
_entity_poly.type
_entity_poly.pdbx_seq_one_letter_code
_entity_poly.pdbx_strand_id
1 'polypeptide(L)'
;MPAQKIPVAKQATAPRTTGTGNNSRSNTPSPPKTAGSGNNSRSNTPSPPKTTGSGNNSRSNTPSPPRGSGGPVPPPPPPPPPAPAPTPAPAVVNPPTVSSQGPAGHLLVSLAIFNGYPFKDHWGILIRKTATAQQGIMLHAAGDVKKGFTFEIKRNVDFTQTSKKPTLINLQWVKGEYFNKTMWNNGVYNVEHPGVPVCTFETSAAKAPPPARTLNAVDDLAPAGNPPRKITQRNCQTWVIEATEHLVQDHILAQAVLVYLKAKKQ
;
A
#
# COMPACT_ATOMS: atom_id res chain seq x y z
N MET A 1 16.71 30.12 -79.06
CA MET A 1 15.47 30.60 -78.39
C MET A 1 15.30 29.79 -77.09
N PRO A 2 14.93 30.42 -75.96
CA PRO A 2 15.78 30.42 -74.76
C PRO A 2 15.29 29.54 -73.60
N ALA A 3 16.25 29.20 -72.74
CA ALA A 3 16.04 28.63 -71.41
C ALA A 3 15.30 29.61 -70.48
N GLN A 4 14.29 29.12 -69.76
CA GLN A 4 13.64 29.88 -68.69
C GLN A 4 14.07 29.36 -67.31
N LYS A 5 14.50 30.34 -66.51
CA LYS A 5 14.94 30.25 -65.11
C LYS A 5 13.77 29.91 -64.19
N ILE A 6 14.01 29.05 -63.20
CA ILE A 6 13.19 28.95 -61.99
C ILE A 6 13.95 29.68 -60.86
N PRO A 7 13.33 30.64 -60.14
CA PRO A 7 13.97 31.29 -59.00
C PRO A 7 13.82 30.48 -57.70
N VAL A 8 14.91 30.45 -56.94
CA VAL A 8 15.07 29.92 -55.58
C VAL A 8 14.34 30.81 -54.57
N ALA A 9 13.51 30.21 -53.72
CA ALA A 9 12.91 30.86 -52.55
C ALA A 9 13.58 30.41 -51.24
N LYS A 10 14.42 31.33 -50.75
CA LYS A 10 14.88 31.66 -49.39
C LYS A 10 14.58 30.72 -48.21
N GLN A 11 15.67 30.29 -47.58
CA GLN A 11 15.80 29.91 -46.17
C GLN A 11 15.31 31.03 -45.24
N ALA A 12 14.60 30.66 -44.17
CA ALA A 12 14.39 31.49 -42.99
C ALA A 12 15.30 30.99 -41.86
N THR A 13 16.24 31.85 -41.49
CA THR A 13 17.18 31.76 -40.38
C THR A 13 16.49 32.02 -39.04
N ALA A 14 16.96 31.31 -38.01
CA ALA A 14 16.65 31.52 -36.60
C ALA A 14 17.11 32.88 -36.06
N PRO A 15 16.60 33.30 -34.90
CA PRO A 15 17.38 34.11 -33.96
C PRO A 15 17.76 33.31 -32.70
N ARG A 16 19.02 33.44 -32.33
CA ARG A 16 19.65 32.86 -31.13
C ARG A 16 19.77 33.94 -30.04
N THR A 17 19.26 33.60 -28.86
CA THR A 17 19.66 33.99 -27.49
C THR A 17 19.89 35.46 -27.11
N THR A 18 19.23 35.87 -26.03
CA THR A 18 19.87 36.59 -24.93
C THR A 18 19.57 35.85 -23.62
N GLY A 19 20.63 35.54 -22.89
CA GLY A 19 20.56 34.93 -21.58
C GLY A 19 20.44 35.98 -20.48
N THR A 20 19.79 35.62 -19.39
CA THR A 20 20.04 36.19 -18.07
C THR A 20 19.81 35.06 -17.07
N GLY A 21 20.87 34.70 -16.36
CA GLY A 21 20.83 33.61 -15.40
C GLY A 21 20.01 33.97 -14.18
N ASN A 22 19.46 32.95 -13.53
CA ASN A 22 19.54 32.93 -12.09
C ASN A 22 19.66 31.51 -11.56
N ASN A 23 20.76 31.32 -10.86
CA ASN A 23 21.15 30.17 -10.10
C ASN A 23 20.29 30.18 -8.83
N SER A 24 19.47 29.15 -8.59
CA SER A 24 18.78 29.01 -7.30
C SER A 24 18.80 27.55 -6.88
N ARG A 25 19.82 27.31 -6.05
CA ARG A 25 20.04 26.14 -5.23
C ARG A 25 18.78 25.82 -4.41
N SER A 26 18.43 24.54 -4.42
CA SER A 26 17.95 23.73 -3.29
C SER A 26 17.56 24.48 -2.02
N ASN A 27 16.29 24.38 -1.62
CA ASN A 27 15.88 24.38 -0.22
C ASN A 27 14.55 23.62 -0.07
N THR A 28 14.64 22.30 0.06
CA THR A 28 13.59 21.49 0.68
C THR A 28 13.87 21.43 2.18
N PRO A 29 12.92 21.83 3.06
CA PRO A 29 13.10 21.71 4.50
C PRO A 29 13.08 20.24 4.93
N SER A 30 14.17 19.80 5.56
CA SER A 30 14.17 18.59 6.38
C SER A 30 13.30 18.80 7.63
N PRO A 31 12.67 17.76 8.19
CA PRO A 31 11.98 17.87 9.47
C PRO A 31 12.98 18.17 10.59
N PRO A 32 12.60 18.97 11.60
CA PRO A 32 13.51 19.42 12.65
C PRO A 32 13.97 18.25 13.53
N LYS A 33 15.29 18.12 13.66
CA LYS A 33 15.93 17.46 14.80
C LYS A 33 15.95 18.47 15.95
N THR A 34 15.21 18.20 17.02
CA THR A 34 15.52 18.74 18.34
C THR A 34 16.02 17.60 19.23
N ALA A 35 17.32 17.66 19.49
CA ALA A 35 17.94 16.98 20.60
C ALA A 35 17.58 17.73 21.88
N GLY A 36 16.88 17.06 22.79
CA GLY A 36 16.84 17.40 24.21
C GLY A 36 17.69 16.37 24.94
N SER A 37 18.93 16.75 25.26
CA SER A 37 19.82 16.00 26.14
C SER A 37 19.33 16.16 27.57
N GLY A 38 18.94 15.05 28.20
CA GLY A 38 18.63 14.94 29.62
C GLY A 38 19.07 13.58 30.12
N ASN A 39 20.31 13.52 30.60
CA ASN A 39 20.93 12.36 31.22
C ASN A 39 20.30 12.13 32.60
N ASN A 40 19.73 10.95 32.87
CA ASN A 40 19.95 10.29 34.16
C ASN A 40 19.61 8.79 34.14
N SER A 41 20.70 8.03 34.14
CA SER A 41 20.98 6.72 34.75
C SER A 41 19.96 6.08 35.71
N ARG A 42 20.04 4.73 35.70
CA ARG A 42 19.55 3.70 36.66
C ARG A 42 18.22 3.04 36.26
N SER A 43 18.05 1.72 36.29
CA SER A 43 18.92 0.56 36.49
C SER A 43 18.05 -0.68 36.32
N ASN A 44 18.57 -1.68 35.60
CA ASN A 44 18.40 -3.13 35.79
C ASN A 44 17.02 -3.72 36.11
N THR A 45 16.48 -4.40 35.10
CA THR A 45 15.73 -5.65 35.22
C THR A 45 16.59 -6.75 35.87
N PRO A 46 16.05 -7.53 36.82
CA PRO A 46 16.62 -8.82 37.17
C PRO A 46 15.83 -9.96 36.53
N SER A 47 16.57 -10.86 35.87
CA SER A 47 16.17 -12.23 35.54
C SER A 47 15.83 -13.06 36.80
N PRO A 48 15.08 -14.17 36.67
CA PRO A 48 14.68 -15.00 37.80
C PRO A 48 15.82 -15.92 38.26
N PRO A 49 16.04 -16.14 39.57
CA PRO A 49 16.97 -17.16 40.03
C PRO A 49 16.27 -18.51 40.25
N LYS A 50 16.93 -19.56 39.77
CA LYS A 50 16.79 -20.94 40.24
C LYS A 50 17.10 -21.01 41.74
N THR A 51 16.33 -21.79 42.49
CA THR A 51 16.70 -22.22 43.84
C THR A 51 16.60 -23.75 43.94
N THR A 52 17.77 -24.39 43.99
CA THR A 52 17.99 -25.68 44.63
C THR A 52 18.56 -25.39 46.02
N GLY A 53 17.98 -25.93 47.09
CA GLY A 53 18.49 -25.73 48.44
C GLY A 53 17.57 -26.31 49.51
N SER A 54 17.99 -27.46 50.05
CA SER A 54 17.43 -28.18 51.20
C SER A 54 17.68 -27.44 52.51
N GLY A 55 16.77 -27.52 53.50
CA GLY A 55 17.00 -27.06 54.86
C GLY A 55 15.75 -26.99 55.76
N ASN A 56 15.62 -27.96 56.66
CA ASN A 56 14.68 -28.03 57.80
C ASN A 56 14.72 -26.77 58.70
N ASN A 57 13.58 -26.32 59.26
CA ASN A 57 13.16 -26.63 60.65
C ASN A 57 11.89 -25.85 61.07
N SER A 58 10.86 -26.60 61.44
CA SER A 58 9.94 -26.47 62.60
C SER A 58 9.29 -25.15 63.05
N ARG A 59 7.99 -25.31 63.39
CA ARG A 59 7.04 -24.46 64.17
C ARG A 59 6.34 -23.39 63.32
N SER A 60 5.02 -23.26 63.31
CA SER A 60 4.06 -23.35 64.43
C SER A 60 2.63 -23.62 63.94
N ASN A 61 1.89 -24.29 64.81
CA ASN A 61 0.48 -24.68 64.70
C ASN A 61 -0.49 -23.51 64.50
N THR A 62 -1.50 -23.70 63.64
CA THR A 62 -2.84 -23.14 63.86
C THR A 62 -3.92 -24.10 63.32
N PRO A 63 -5.02 -24.35 64.05
CA PRO A 63 -5.90 -25.50 63.80
C PRO A 63 -7.03 -25.19 62.81
N SER A 64 -7.41 -26.19 62.02
CA SER A 64 -8.65 -26.20 61.24
C SER A 64 -9.88 -26.31 62.14
N PRO A 65 -11.01 -25.63 61.85
CA PRO A 65 -12.30 -26.01 62.38
C PRO A 65 -12.98 -27.11 61.52
N PRO A 66 -13.91 -27.89 62.13
CA PRO A 66 -14.23 -29.23 61.67
C PRO A 66 -15.42 -29.32 60.71
N ARG A 67 -15.40 -30.46 60.02
CA ARG A 67 -16.37 -31.08 59.12
C ARG A 67 -17.80 -31.07 59.65
N GLY A 68 -18.73 -30.55 58.85
CA GLY A 68 -20.18 -30.67 59.06
C GLY A 68 -20.91 -31.01 57.76
N SER A 69 -21.85 -31.96 57.86
CA SER A 69 -22.97 -32.26 56.95
C SER A 69 -22.68 -32.84 55.55
N GLY A 70 -23.01 -34.14 55.39
CA GLY A 70 -23.08 -34.84 54.12
C GLY A 70 -24.32 -34.46 53.31
N GLY A 71 -24.14 -33.59 52.32
CA GLY A 71 -25.08 -33.43 51.20
C GLY A 71 -24.72 -34.39 50.05
N PRO A 72 -25.70 -34.77 49.20
CA PRO A 72 -25.44 -35.59 48.02
C PRO A 72 -24.45 -34.87 47.09
N VAL A 73 -23.42 -35.60 46.64
CA VAL A 73 -22.43 -35.08 45.69
C VAL A 73 -23.16 -34.76 44.38
N PRO A 74 -23.04 -33.53 43.83
CA PRO A 74 -23.65 -33.19 42.55
C PRO A 74 -23.07 -34.09 41.44
N PRO A 75 -23.87 -34.44 40.42
CA PRO A 75 -23.37 -35.24 39.30
C PRO A 75 -22.20 -34.52 38.61
N PRO A 76 -21.23 -35.27 38.06
CA PRO A 76 -20.11 -34.66 37.35
C PRO A 76 -20.64 -33.83 36.18
N PRO A 77 -20.01 -32.68 35.89
CA PRO A 77 -20.37 -31.86 34.75
C PRO A 77 -20.25 -32.67 33.45
N PRO A 78 -21.10 -32.41 32.45
CA PRO A 78 -20.98 -33.07 31.15
C PRO A 78 -19.60 -32.79 30.53
N PRO A 79 -19.06 -33.71 29.73
CA PRO A 79 -17.80 -33.51 29.04
C PRO A 79 -17.88 -32.26 28.16
N PRO A 80 -16.79 -31.47 28.07
CA PRO A 80 -16.77 -30.31 27.19
C PRO A 80 -17.03 -30.75 25.74
N PRO A 81 -17.73 -29.93 24.94
CA PRO A 81 -17.95 -30.23 23.53
C PRO A 81 -16.61 -30.42 22.81
N PRO A 82 -16.54 -31.28 21.78
CA PRO A 82 -15.34 -31.46 20.99
C PRO A 82 -14.82 -30.12 20.48
N ALA A 83 -13.51 -29.90 20.61
CA ALA A 83 -12.88 -28.71 20.04
C ALA A 83 -13.23 -28.61 18.55
N PRO A 84 -13.56 -27.41 18.04
CA PRO A 84 -13.79 -27.21 16.61
C PRO A 84 -12.61 -27.74 15.82
N ALA A 85 -12.88 -28.49 14.76
CA ALA A 85 -11.83 -28.96 13.86
C ALA A 85 -10.99 -27.76 13.38
N PRO A 86 -9.66 -27.90 13.29
CA PRO A 86 -8.80 -26.83 12.83
C PRO A 86 -9.25 -26.39 11.43
N THR A 87 -9.55 -25.10 11.30
CA THR A 87 -9.89 -24.49 10.01
C THR A 87 -8.76 -24.76 9.03
N PRO A 88 -9.05 -25.23 7.80
CA PRO A 88 -8.02 -25.41 6.78
C PRO A 88 -7.22 -24.11 6.62
N ALA A 89 -5.89 -24.22 6.58
CA ALA A 89 -5.04 -23.08 6.27
C ALA A 89 -5.47 -22.46 4.93
N PRO A 90 -5.52 -21.12 4.80
CA PRO A 90 -5.87 -20.48 3.54
C PRO A 90 -4.99 -21.01 2.41
N ALA A 91 -5.60 -21.42 1.30
CA ALA A 91 -4.86 -21.83 0.12
C ALA A 91 -3.91 -20.71 -0.32
N VAL A 92 -2.63 -21.02 -0.50
CA VAL A 92 -1.64 -20.06 -0.98
C VAL A 92 -1.97 -19.70 -2.43
N VAL A 93 -2.47 -18.48 -2.66
CA VAL A 93 -2.72 -17.98 -4.01
C VAL A 93 -1.42 -17.44 -4.58
N ASN A 94 -0.85 -18.18 -5.55
CA ASN A 94 0.37 -17.77 -6.24
C ASN A 94 0.13 -16.52 -7.12
N PRO A 95 1.16 -15.68 -7.34
CA PRO A 95 1.07 -14.59 -8.30
C PRO A 95 0.75 -15.11 -9.71
N PRO A 96 0.05 -14.30 -10.55
CA PRO A 96 -0.15 -14.63 -11.95
C PRO A 96 1.20 -14.90 -12.64
N THR A 97 1.27 -15.97 -13.44
CA THR A 97 2.44 -16.23 -14.27
C THR A 97 2.37 -15.30 -15.48
N VAL A 98 3.29 -14.34 -15.56
CA VAL A 98 3.35 -13.36 -16.64
C VAL A 98 4.67 -13.51 -17.39
N SER A 99 4.58 -13.69 -18.71
CA SER A 99 5.76 -13.73 -19.59
C SER A 99 6.61 -12.46 -19.43
N SER A 100 7.94 -12.61 -19.48
CA SER A 100 8.88 -11.49 -19.47
C SER A 100 8.72 -10.58 -20.69
N GLN A 101 8.23 -11.13 -21.80
CA GLN A 101 7.92 -10.41 -23.04
C GLN A 101 6.42 -10.42 -23.30
N GLY A 102 5.86 -9.23 -23.51
CA GLY A 102 4.46 -9.04 -23.87
C GLY A 102 4.27 -9.03 -25.39
N PRO A 103 3.04 -9.20 -25.86
CA PRO A 103 2.73 -8.98 -27.27
C PRO A 103 3.00 -7.52 -27.66
N ALA A 104 3.28 -7.27 -28.94
CA ALA A 104 3.55 -5.94 -29.46
C ALA A 104 2.40 -4.96 -29.10
N GLY A 105 2.76 -3.74 -28.73
CA GLY A 105 1.82 -2.68 -28.35
C GLY A 105 1.11 -2.88 -27.01
N HIS A 106 1.35 -3.98 -26.28
CA HIS A 106 0.80 -4.16 -24.94
C HIS A 106 1.66 -3.46 -23.89
N LEU A 107 1.03 -3.02 -22.81
CA LEU A 107 1.71 -2.52 -21.62
C LEU A 107 1.53 -3.50 -20.47
N LEU A 108 2.54 -3.59 -19.62
CA LEU A 108 2.53 -4.46 -18.45
C LEU A 108 1.95 -3.73 -17.25
N VAL A 109 0.92 -4.29 -16.66
CA VAL A 109 0.38 -3.88 -15.37
C VAL A 109 1.07 -4.66 -14.27
N SER A 110 1.52 -3.96 -13.24
CA SER A 110 2.21 -4.52 -12.07
C SER A 110 1.66 -3.93 -10.79
N LEU A 111 1.65 -4.71 -9.71
CA LEU A 111 1.46 -4.20 -8.35
C LEU A 111 2.79 -3.63 -7.85
N ALA A 112 2.81 -2.36 -7.44
CA ALA A 112 3.92 -1.74 -6.74
C ALA A 112 3.66 -1.75 -5.23
N ILE A 113 4.58 -2.33 -4.46
CA ILE A 113 4.47 -2.46 -2.99
C ILE A 113 5.63 -1.72 -2.34
N PHE A 114 5.34 -0.68 -1.58
CA PHE A 114 6.31 0.02 -0.75
C PHE A 114 6.16 -0.46 0.68
N ASN A 115 7.27 -0.91 1.28
CA ASN A 115 7.29 -1.37 2.67
C ASN A 115 6.74 -0.30 3.62
N GLY A 116 5.66 -0.63 4.30
CA GLY A 116 4.93 0.27 5.18
C GLY A 116 5.33 0.22 6.65
N TYR A 117 6.22 -0.71 7.05
CA TYR A 117 6.51 -1.01 8.45
C TYR A 117 6.75 0.27 9.30
N PRO A 118 6.10 0.40 10.48
CA PRO A 118 5.26 -0.58 11.18
C PRO A 118 3.78 -0.63 10.74
N PHE A 119 3.41 0.11 9.68
CA PHE A 119 2.06 0.12 9.13
C PHE A 119 1.90 -0.86 7.96
N LYS A 120 0.69 -0.95 7.42
CA LYS A 120 0.40 -1.71 6.19
C LYS A 120 1.18 -1.15 5.01
N ASP A 121 1.62 -2.03 4.11
CA ASP A 121 2.32 -1.62 2.89
C ASP A 121 1.50 -0.65 2.05
N HIS A 122 2.19 0.30 1.42
CA HIS A 122 1.56 1.19 0.45
C HIS A 122 1.54 0.52 -0.92
N TRP A 123 0.34 0.37 -1.49
CA TRP A 123 0.14 -0.26 -2.79
C TRP A 123 -0.20 0.77 -3.87
N GLY A 124 0.19 0.46 -5.11
CA GLY A 124 -0.25 1.17 -6.30
C GLY A 124 -0.22 0.27 -7.54
N ILE A 125 -0.92 0.70 -8.58
CA ILE A 125 -0.91 0.06 -9.89
C ILE A 125 0.15 0.76 -10.73
N LEU A 126 1.11 0.01 -11.28
CA LEU A 126 2.16 0.51 -12.13
C LEU A 126 2.00 -0.03 -13.56
N ILE A 127 1.95 0.89 -14.53
CA ILE A 127 1.86 0.58 -15.96
C ILE A 127 3.24 0.81 -16.58
N ARG A 128 3.78 -0.22 -17.24
CA ARG A 128 5.16 -0.22 -17.78
C ARG A 128 5.22 -0.74 -19.20
N LYS A 129 6.27 -0.36 -19.93
CA LYS A 129 6.54 -0.87 -21.28
C LYS A 129 7.14 -2.27 -21.29
N THR A 130 7.96 -2.61 -20.29
CA THR A 130 8.66 -3.90 -20.20
C THR A 130 8.60 -4.48 -18.79
N ALA A 131 8.80 -5.80 -18.66
CA ALA A 131 8.86 -6.48 -17.36
C ALA A 131 10.04 -6.06 -16.48
N THR A 132 11.11 -5.54 -17.07
CA THR A 132 12.32 -5.10 -16.36
C THR A 132 12.37 -3.61 -16.09
N ALA A 133 11.52 -2.80 -16.74
CA ALA A 133 11.51 -1.34 -16.56
C ALA A 133 11.17 -0.98 -15.10
N GLN A 134 11.94 -0.09 -14.48
CA GLN A 134 11.55 0.52 -13.19
C GLN A 134 10.83 1.87 -13.38
N GLN A 135 10.58 2.23 -14.65
CA GLN A 135 9.87 3.43 -15.05
C GLN A 135 8.47 3.12 -15.57
N GLY A 136 7.50 3.98 -15.28
CA GLY A 136 6.11 3.77 -15.68
C GLY A 136 5.16 4.91 -15.32
N ILE A 137 3.87 4.63 -15.41
CA ILE A 137 2.79 5.45 -14.87
C ILE A 137 2.27 4.76 -13.61
N MET A 138 2.26 5.46 -12.47
CA MET A 138 1.76 4.89 -11.21
C MET A 138 0.44 5.54 -10.80
N LEU A 139 -0.59 4.72 -10.61
CA LEU A 139 -1.88 5.11 -10.06
C LEU A 139 -1.96 4.61 -8.62
N HIS A 140 -2.31 5.48 -7.67
CA HIS A 140 -2.53 5.06 -6.29
C HIS A 140 -3.42 6.02 -5.51
N ALA A 141 -3.99 5.53 -4.41
CA ALA A 141 -4.54 6.40 -3.38
C ALA A 141 -3.41 6.86 -2.45
N ALA A 142 -3.08 8.15 -2.46
CA ALA A 142 -2.07 8.76 -1.61
C ALA A 142 -2.70 9.44 -0.40
N GLY A 143 -2.11 9.30 0.77
CA GLY A 143 -2.62 9.93 1.99
C GLY A 143 -2.53 8.99 3.18
N ASP A 144 -3.33 9.30 4.20
CA ASP A 144 -3.34 8.56 5.44
C ASP A 144 -4.74 8.55 6.07
N VAL A 145 -4.94 7.71 7.07
CA VAL A 145 -6.27 7.49 7.67
C VAL A 145 -6.79 8.68 8.48
N LYS A 146 -5.90 9.62 8.85
CA LYS A 146 -6.26 10.85 9.57
C LYS A 146 -6.71 11.93 8.60
N LYS A 147 -6.02 12.10 7.47
CA LYS A 147 -6.33 13.15 6.47
C LYS A 147 -7.29 12.68 5.38
N GLY A 148 -7.45 11.37 5.23
CA GLY A 148 -8.06 10.77 4.04
C GLY A 148 -7.04 10.56 2.93
N PHE A 149 -7.51 9.99 1.83
CA PHE A 149 -6.71 9.69 0.67
C PHE A 149 -7.19 10.48 -0.54
N THR A 150 -6.26 10.77 -1.45
CA THR A 150 -6.50 11.38 -2.76
C THR A 150 -6.03 10.41 -3.83
N PHE A 151 -6.79 10.28 -4.92
CA PHE A 151 -6.32 9.55 -6.09
C PHE A 151 -5.21 10.36 -6.78
N GLU A 152 -4.00 9.81 -6.85
CA GLU A 152 -2.85 10.42 -7.52
C GLU A 152 -2.41 9.60 -8.74
N ILE A 153 -2.00 10.31 -9.80
CA ILE A 153 -1.32 9.71 -10.96
C ILE A 153 0.08 10.31 -11.05
N LYS A 154 1.10 9.45 -10.95
CA LYS A 154 2.50 9.82 -11.21
C LYS A 154 2.85 9.44 -12.64
N ARG A 155 2.95 10.46 -13.48
CA ARG A 155 3.36 10.35 -14.88
C ARG A 155 4.87 10.14 -14.94
N ASN A 156 5.29 9.18 -15.75
CA ASN A 156 6.69 8.87 -16.05
C ASN A 156 7.60 8.76 -14.81
N VAL A 157 7.11 8.17 -13.72
CA VAL A 157 7.90 7.91 -12.52
C VAL A 157 9.00 6.91 -12.84
N ASP A 158 10.22 7.17 -12.39
CA ASP A 158 11.37 6.28 -12.52
C ASP A 158 11.89 5.90 -11.13
N PHE A 159 11.63 4.65 -10.70
CA PHE A 159 12.06 4.18 -9.39
C PHE A 159 13.57 3.91 -9.28
N THR A 160 14.33 3.97 -10.38
CA THR A 160 15.80 3.99 -10.29
C THR A 160 16.30 5.28 -9.66
N GLN A 161 15.53 6.36 -9.78
CA GLN A 161 15.86 7.71 -9.30
C GLN A 161 15.20 8.02 -7.94
N THR A 162 14.46 7.09 -7.35
CA THR A 162 13.82 7.28 -6.04
C THR A 162 14.59 6.59 -4.92
N SER A 163 14.58 7.22 -3.74
CA SER A 163 15.19 6.63 -2.53
C SER A 163 14.43 5.40 -2.02
N LYS A 164 13.11 5.38 -2.21
CA LYS A 164 12.24 4.23 -1.87
C LYS A 164 11.93 3.46 -3.14
N LYS A 165 12.35 2.20 -3.20
CA LYS A 165 12.07 1.29 -4.31
C LYS A 165 10.94 0.33 -3.93
N PRO A 166 9.89 0.21 -4.77
CA PRO A 166 8.86 -0.77 -4.52
C PRO A 166 9.33 -2.18 -4.90
N THR A 167 8.75 -3.18 -4.24
CA THR A 167 8.69 -4.52 -4.81
C THR A 167 7.64 -4.51 -5.92
N LEU A 168 8.02 -4.96 -7.12
CA LEU A 168 7.12 -5.03 -8.27
C LEU A 168 6.69 -6.48 -8.52
N ILE A 169 5.37 -6.69 -8.62
CA ILE A 169 4.79 -7.99 -8.99
C ILE A 169 4.06 -7.81 -10.31
N ASN A 170 4.50 -8.51 -11.35
CA ASN A 170 3.86 -8.49 -12.67
C ASN A 170 2.48 -9.14 -12.57
N LEU A 171 1.44 -8.47 -13.08
CA LEU A 171 0.06 -8.96 -13.00
C LEU A 171 -0.45 -9.42 -14.37
N GLN A 172 -0.35 -8.59 -15.40
CA GLN A 172 -0.91 -8.89 -16.72
C GLN A 172 -0.39 -7.94 -17.81
N TRP A 173 -0.18 -8.47 -19.02
CA TRP A 173 -0.05 -7.66 -20.24
C TRP A 173 -1.43 -7.22 -20.73
N VAL A 174 -1.62 -5.92 -20.91
CA VAL A 174 -2.88 -5.31 -21.33
C VAL A 174 -2.71 -4.69 -22.71
N LYS A 175 -3.70 -4.88 -23.59
CA LYS A 175 -3.70 -4.36 -24.95
C LYS A 175 -3.50 -2.84 -24.96
N GLY A 176 -2.72 -2.37 -25.95
CA GLY A 176 -2.42 -0.95 -26.14
C GLY A 176 -3.64 -0.05 -26.32
N GLU A 177 -4.77 -0.60 -26.78
CA GLU A 177 -6.01 0.14 -27.05
C GLU A 177 -6.65 0.77 -25.80
N TYR A 178 -6.36 0.24 -24.61
CA TYR A 178 -6.84 0.80 -23.35
C TYR A 178 -5.99 1.98 -22.86
N PHE A 179 -4.90 2.29 -23.56
CA PHE A 179 -3.91 3.29 -23.18
C PHE A 179 -3.80 4.41 -24.23
N ASN A 180 -3.45 5.61 -23.77
CA ASN A 180 -3.25 6.78 -24.63
C ASN A 180 -1.77 7.16 -24.63
N LYS A 181 -1.19 7.53 -25.78
CA LYS A 181 0.20 8.01 -25.89
C LYS A 181 0.46 9.23 -25.00
N THR A 182 -0.53 10.11 -24.81
CA THR A 182 -0.39 11.32 -23.98
C THR A 182 -0.15 11.01 -22.51
N MET A 183 -0.52 9.80 -22.04
CA MET A 183 -0.34 9.38 -20.65
C MET A 183 1.13 9.36 -20.20
N TRP A 184 2.07 9.32 -21.15
CA TRP A 184 3.51 9.36 -20.88
C TRP A 184 4.04 10.77 -20.62
N ASN A 185 3.20 11.81 -20.76
CA ASN A 185 3.56 13.21 -20.51
C ASN A 185 4.87 13.63 -21.21
N ASN A 186 5.04 13.23 -22.47
CA ASN A 186 6.26 13.46 -23.25
C ASN A 186 7.56 12.97 -22.58
N GLY A 187 7.47 11.98 -21.69
CA GLY A 187 8.61 11.49 -20.92
C GLY A 187 9.02 12.41 -19.76
N VAL A 188 8.17 13.36 -19.36
CA VAL A 188 8.42 14.26 -18.23
C VAL A 188 7.72 13.74 -16.99
N TYR A 189 8.46 13.63 -15.88
CA TYR A 189 7.89 13.28 -14.59
C TYR A 189 6.91 14.36 -14.12
N ASN A 190 5.71 13.94 -13.74
CA ASN A 190 4.69 14.82 -13.17
C ASN A 190 3.85 14.06 -12.14
N VAL A 191 3.38 14.75 -11.11
CA VAL A 191 2.43 14.20 -10.12
C VAL A 191 1.13 14.97 -10.21
N GLU A 192 0.05 14.27 -10.52
CA GLU A 192 -1.30 14.81 -10.59
C GLU A 192 -2.04 14.47 -9.30
N HIS A 193 -2.59 15.48 -8.63
CA HIS A 193 -3.28 15.38 -7.35
C HIS A 193 -4.45 16.39 -7.25
N PRO A 194 -5.70 15.99 -7.53
CA PRO A 194 -6.11 14.64 -7.93
C PRO A 194 -5.61 14.27 -9.33
N GLY A 195 -5.46 12.98 -9.56
CA GLY A 195 -5.13 12.40 -10.86
C GLY A 195 -6.23 12.64 -11.89
N VAL A 196 -5.85 13.01 -13.12
CA VAL A 196 -6.79 13.23 -14.21
C VAL A 196 -6.64 12.11 -15.25
N PRO A 197 -7.61 11.21 -15.39
CA PRO A 197 -7.56 10.14 -16.39
C PRO A 197 -7.47 10.66 -17.82
N VAL A 198 -6.55 10.11 -18.61
CA VAL A 198 -6.39 10.44 -20.06
C VAL A 198 -6.56 9.23 -20.98
N CYS A 199 -6.87 8.06 -20.41
CA CYS A 199 -7.12 6.83 -21.16
C CYS A 199 -8.14 5.92 -20.48
N THR A 200 -8.66 4.94 -21.21
CA THR A 200 -9.69 4.00 -20.75
C THR A 200 -9.27 3.23 -19.50
N PHE A 201 -8.00 2.80 -19.41
CA PHE A 201 -7.48 2.14 -18.22
C PHE A 201 -7.57 3.04 -16.98
N GLU A 202 -7.11 4.29 -17.08
CA GLU A 202 -7.15 5.24 -15.98
C GLU A 202 -8.59 5.60 -15.58
N THR A 203 -9.47 5.80 -16.56
CA THR A 203 -10.88 6.10 -16.32
C THR A 203 -11.57 4.96 -15.59
N SER A 204 -11.30 3.71 -15.98
CA SER A 204 -11.83 2.52 -15.30
C SER A 204 -11.33 2.43 -13.85
N ALA A 205 -10.02 2.58 -13.63
CA ALA A 205 -9.45 2.56 -12.29
C ALA A 205 -9.97 3.70 -11.39
N ALA A 206 -10.19 4.89 -11.96
CA ALA A 206 -10.69 6.07 -11.23
C ALA A 206 -12.17 5.96 -10.79
N LYS A 207 -12.92 4.96 -11.27
CA LYS A 207 -14.27 4.65 -10.75
C LYS A 207 -14.23 4.27 -9.27
N ALA A 208 -13.11 3.70 -8.79
CA ALA A 208 -12.92 3.41 -7.37
C ALA A 208 -12.62 4.70 -6.59
N PRO A 209 -13.49 5.12 -5.66
CA PRO A 209 -13.26 6.33 -4.89
C PRO A 209 -12.07 6.15 -3.94
N PRO A 210 -11.22 7.17 -3.76
CA PRO A 210 -10.16 7.10 -2.77
C PRO A 210 -10.76 6.96 -1.37
N PRO A 211 -10.11 6.23 -0.45
CA PRO A 211 -10.62 6.04 0.90
C PRO A 211 -10.83 7.36 1.64
N ALA A 212 -12.03 7.53 2.21
CA ALA A 212 -12.34 8.65 3.09
C ALA A 212 -11.57 8.57 4.41
N ARG A 213 -11.54 9.68 5.15
CA ARG A 213 -11.03 9.72 6.53
C ARG A 213 -11.82 8.73 7.39
N THR A 214 -11.11 7.89 8.14
CA THR A 214 -11.72 6.84 8.99
C THR A 214 -11.35 6.97 10.46
N LEU A 215 -10.44 7.89 10.82
CA LEU A 215 -10.16 8.20 12.22
C LEU A 215 -11.10 9.31 12.71
N ASN A 216 -12.15 8.91 13.42
CA ASN A 216 -12.95 9.80 14.26
C ASN A 216 -12.03 10.34 15.36
N ALA A 217 -12.10 11.65 15.65
CA ALA A 217 -11.44 12.17 16.86
C ALA A 217 -12.13 11.56 18.09
N VAL A 218 -11.45 11.47 19.23
CA VAL A 218 -12.07 11.01 20.49
C VAL A 218 -13.29 11.85 20.89
N ASP A 219 -13.44 13.05 20.33
CA ASP A 219 -14.58 13.95 20.54
C ASP A 219 -15.78 13.68 19.62
N ASP A 220 -15.65 12.81 18.59
CA ASP A 220 -16.73 12.49 17.63
C ASP A 220 -17.63 11.32 18.10
N LEU A 221 -17.59 10.95 19.38
CA LEU A 221 -18.46 9.91 19.92
C LEU A 221 -19.89 10.47 20.10
N ALA A 222 -20.75 10.16 19.12
CA ALA A 222 -22.20 10.15 19.27
C ALA A 222 -22.64 9.35 20.53
N PRO A 223 -23.85 9.58 21.06
CA PRO A 223 -24.22 9.30 22.45
C PRO A 223 -23.99 7.84 22.87
N ALA A 224 -23.58 7.68 24.13
CA ALA A 224 -23.41 6.39 24.81
C ALA A 224 -24.63 5.48 24.58
N GLY A 225 -24.40 4.30 24.01
CA GLY A 225 -25.45 3.27 23.92
C GLY A 225 -25.33 2.28 22.77
N ASN A 226 -24.59 2.59 21.70
CA ASN A 226 -24.42 1.65 20.59
C ASN A 226 -23.14 0.82 20.72
N PRO A 227 -23.21 -0.51 20.52
CA PRO A 227 -22.00 -1.34 20.47
C PRO A 227 -21.07 -0.85 19.35
N PRO A 228 -19.74 -0.95 19.55
CA PRO A 228 -18.78 -0.45 18.57
C PRO A 228 -18.98 -1.15 17.23
N ARG A 229 -19.43 -0.39 16.22
CA ARG A 229 -19.48 -0.88 14.83
C ARG A 229 -18.05 -1.20 14.41
N LYS A 230 -17.81 -2.40 13.87
CA LYS A 230 -16.53 -2.72 13.22
C LYS A 230 -16.35 -1.78 12.03
N ILE A 231 -15.56 -0.72 12.22
CA ILE A 231 -15.14 0.16 11.13
C ILE A 231 -14.05 -0.59 10.36
N THR A 232 -14.36 -1.05 9.15
CA THR A 232 -13.33 -1.58 8.25
C THR A 232 -12.54 -0.40 7.71
N GLN A 233 -11.31 -0.23 8.20
CA GLN A 233 -10.42 0.84 7.78
C GLN A 233 -10.04 0.66 6.30
N ARG A 234 -10.46 1.61 5.46
CA ARG A 234 -10.11 1.65 4.03
C ARG A 234 -8.76 2.36 3.85
N ASN A 235 -7.94 1.87 2.92
CA ASN A 235 -6.60 2.38 2.64
C ASN A 235 -6.23 2.15 1.17
N CYS A 236 -4.97 2.46 0.80
CA CYS A 236 -4.47 2.27 -0.56
C CYS A 236 -4.57 0.82 -1.08
N GLN A 237 -4.46 -0.19 -0.22
CA GLN A 237 -4.64 -1.59 -0.63
C GLN A 237 -6.11 -1.88 -0.99
N THR A 238 -7.05 -1.37 -0.20
CA THR A 238 -8.48 -1.44 -0.54
C THR A 238 -8.77 -0.75 -1.86
N TRP A 239 -8.20 0.44 -2.09
CA TRP A 239 -8.36 1.17 -3.34
C TRP A 239 -7.84 0.38 -4.55
N VAL A 240 -6.65 -0.24 -4.46
CA VAL A 240 -6.10 -1.06 -5.56
C VAL A 240 -7.03 -2.24 -5.90
N ILE A 241 -7.64 -2.88 -4.90
CA ILE A 241 -8.57 -3.99 -5.12
C ILE A 241 -9.82 -3.50 -5.86
N GLU A 242 -10.44 -2.42 -5.41
CA GLU A 242 -11.66 -1.87 -6.02
C GLU A 242 -11.40 -1.30 -7.42
N ALA A 243 -10.26 -0.62 -7.62
CA ALA A 243 -9.84 -0.20 -8.95
C ALA A 243 -9.67 -1.42 -9.88
N THR A 244 -9.16 -2.53 -9.35
CA THR A 244 -9.05 -3.79 -10.10
C THR A 244 -10.43 -4.42 -10.37
N GLU A 245 -11.39 -4.31 -9.46
CA GLU A 245 -12.77 -4.76 -9.70
C GLU A 245 -13.39 -4.06 -10.91
N HIS A 246 -13.24 -2.75 -11.02
CA HIS A 246 -13.70 -2.00 -12.18
C HIS A 246 -12.93 -2.37 -13.46
N LEU A 247 -11.61 -2.54 -13.37
CA LEU A 247 -10.80 -2.98 -14.52
C LEU A 247 -11.20 -4.38 -15.02
N VAL A 248 -11.62 -5.29 -14.12
CA VAL A 248 -12.14 -6.60 -14.51
C VAL A 248 -13.54 -6.50 -15.09
N GLN A 249 -14.41 -5.68 -14.48
CA GLN A 249 -15.76 -5.43 -14.97
C GLN A 249 -15.77 -4.84 -16.39
N ASP A 250 -14.81 -3.97 -16.68
CA ASP A 250 -14.62 -3.37 -18.01
C ASP A 250 -13.80 -4.26 -18.97
N HIS A 251 -13.52 -5.52 -18.58
CA HIS A 251 -12.75 -6.51 -19.37
C HIS A 251 -11.31 -6.11 -19.72
N ILE A 252 -10.70 -5.23 -18.92
CA ILE A 252 -9.32 -4.76 -19.10
C ILE A 252 -8.33 -5.70 -18.40
N LEU A 253 -8.70 -6.19 -17.20
CA LEU A 253 -7.93 -7.17 -16.43
C LEU A 253 -8.69 -8.49 -16.30
N ALA A 254 -7.96 -9.59 -16.15
CA ALA A 254 -8.53 -10.90 -15.90
C ALA A 254 -8.95 -11.06 -14.43
N GLN A 255 -10.03 -11.82 -14.19
CA GLN A 255 -10.53 -12.13 -12.85
C GLN A 255 -9.45 -12.73 -11.92
N ALA A 256 -8.51 -13.50 -12.47
CA ALA A 256 -7.40 -14.08 -11.71
C ALA A 256 -6.51 -13.03 -11.02
N VAL A 257 -6.34 -11.86 -11.63
CA VAL A 257 -5.58 -10.74 -11.03
C VAL A 257 -6.28 -10.25 -9.77
N LEU A 258 -7.61 -10.05 -9.84
CA LEU A 258 -8.41 -9.62 -8.70
C LEU A 258 -8.38 -10.64 -7.56
N VAL A 259 -8.51 -11.93 -7.87
CA VAL A 259 -8.45 -13.01 -6.88
C VAL A 259 -7.12 -13.00 -6.14
N TYR A 260 -6.01 -12.86 -6.88
CA TYR A 260 -4.68 -12.77 -6.28
C TYR A 260 -4.53 -11.54 -5.36
N LEU A 261 -4.95 -10.35 -5.82
CA LEU A 261 -4.84 -9.12 -5.01
C LEU A 261 -5.67 -9.19 -3.73
N LYS A 262 -6.87 -9.78 -3.79
CA LYS A 262 -7.70 -10.02 -2.60
C LYS A 262 -7.03 -10.95 -1.60
N ALA A 263 -6.42 -12.04 -2.08
CA ALA A 263 -5.70 -12.99 -1.24
C ALA A 263 -4.41 -12.40 -0.63
N LYS A 264 -3.77 -11.44 -1.31
CA LYS A 264 -2.52 -10.82 -0.87
C LYS A 264 -2.70 -9.70 0.16
N LYS A 265 -3.88 -9.08 0.23
CA LYS A 265 -4.15 -7.91 1.07
C LYS A 265 -3.78 -8.18 2.53
N GLN A 266 -3.11 -7.22 3.17
CA GLN A 266 -2.71 -7.28 4.58
C GLN A 266 -3.74 -6.60 5.49
#